data_AF-A0A117N7I7-F1
#
_entry.id   AF-A0A117N7I7-F1
#
_cell.length_a   1.000
_cell.length_b   1.000
_cell.length_c   1.000
_cell.angle_alpha   90.00
_cell.angle_beta   90.00
_cell.angle_gamma   90.00
#
_symmetry.space_group_name_H-M   'P 1'
#
loop_
_entity.id
_entity.type
_entity.pdbx_description
1 polymer ?
#
loop_
_entity_poly.entity_id
_entity_poly.type
_entity_poly.pdbx_seq_one_letter_code
_entity_poly.pdbx_strand_id
1 'polypeptide(L)'
;MKFWSIGAIGLAALAAIVGASYSSPEALLAVMVLAAAGVGIGWPHFLGIPAKKTLAVLIGLPGIGAAITATYLPAPGFLDWTPAFMAAGVMAVFVMQLIRGTGQAQRLESTLGSCAGVLLSGLGAGWIACSRFVGVQEMVLVAAISAAIALLAGLIRWPDRIVAPLGVVGAGLAGPLAGLVFSDIAVIPAAIVGVVVGAVLMSFRRLVILRGAPLGFAAALGMGLGPVSAVGSLAYFIDKLLIY
;
A
#
# COMPACT_ATOMS: atom_id res chain seq x y z
N MET A 1 -1.25 -20.06 8.35
CA MET A 1 -0.19 -19.26 8.99
C MET A 1 -0.77 -18.38 10.10
N LYS A 2 0.03 -17.95 11.08
CA LYS A 2 -0.43 -17.08 12.19
C LYS A 2 -0.66 -15.65 11.69
N PHE A 3 -1.75 -15.00 12.09
CA PHE A 3 -2.11 -13.61 11.70
C PHE A 3 -0.97 -12.58 11.81
N TRP A 4 -0.05 -12.81 12.75
CA TRP A 4 1.15 -11.98 12.96
C TRP A 4 2.06 -11.87 11.72
N SER A 5 2.04 -12.86 10.81
CA SER A 5 2.88 -12.84 9.62
C SER A 5 2.54 -11.69 8.68
N ILE A 6 1.28 -11.25 8.63
CA ILE A 6 0.85 -10.14 7.76
C ILE A 6 1.47 -8.84 8.23
N GLY A 7 1.35 -8.54 9.53
CA GLY A 7 1.93 -7.33 10.10
C GLY A 7 3.45 -7.36 10.06
N ALA A 8 4.09 -8.53 10.25
CA ALA A 8 5.53 -8.67 10.07
C ALA A 8 5.99 -8.39 8.63
N ILE A 9 5.26 -8.89 7.62
CA ILE A 9 5.53 -8.58 6.21
C ILE A 9 5.35 -7.08 5.94
N GLY A 10 4.27 -6.48 6.44
CA GLY A 10 4.04 -5.04 6.29
C GLY A 10 5.15 -4.20 6.91
N LEU A 11 5.60 -4.56 8.12
CA LEU A 11 6.70 -3.88 8.82
C LEU A 11 8.03 -4.06 8.08
N ALA A 12 8.32 -5.27 7.60
CA ALA A 12 9.53 -5.54 6.83
C ALA A 12 9.55 -4.75 5.51
N ALA A 13 8.41 -4.67 4.81
CA ALA A 13 8.28 -3.88 3.59
C ALA A 13 8.45 -2.39 3.86
N LEU A 14 7.87 -1.88 4.93
CA LEU A 14 7.99 -0.50 5.35
C LEU A 14 9.44 -0.15 5.72
N ALA A 15 10.12 -1.02 6.47
CA ALA A 15 11.54 -0.85 6.78
C ALA A 15 12.41 -0.87 5.52
N ALA A 16 12.10 -1.73 4.54
CA ALA A 16 12.80 -1.77 3.25
C ALA A 16 12.56 -0.50 2.42
N ILE A 17 11.33 0.02 2.39
CA ILE A 17 10.97 1.27 1.70
C ILE A 17 11.74 2.44 2.29
N VAL A 18 11.71 2.60 3.62
CA VAL A 18 12.42 3.67 4.32
C VAL A 18 13.92 3.51 4.14
N GLY A 19 14.49 2.32 4.35
CA GLY A 19 15.92 2.10 4.16
C GLY A 19 16.38 2.41 2.73
N ALA A 20 15.58 2.04 1.73
CA ALA A 20 15.89 2.30 0.33
C ALA A 20 15.73 3.78 -0.05
N SER A 21 14.79 4.52 0.56
CA SER A 21 14.61 5.95 0.29
C SER A 21 15.81 6.81 0.71
N TYR A 22 16.61 6.34 1.67
CA TYR A 22 17.86 7.00 2.09
C TYR A 22 19.11 6.46 1.38
N SER A 23 19.00 5.38 0.61
CA SER A 23 20.14 4.75 -0.06
C SER A 23 20.35 5.30 -1.46
N SER A 24 19.41 5.05 -2.38
CA SER A 24 19.46 5.57 -3.75
C SER A 24 18.07 5.48 -4.42
N PRO A 25 17.80 6.29 -5.45
CA PRO A 25 16.55 6.21 -6.21
C PRO A 25 16.32 4.81 -6.81
N GLU A 26 17.37 4.16 -7.29
CA GLU A 26 17.31 2.83 -7.89
C GLU A 26 17.02 1.75 -6.85
N ALA A 27 17.54 1.90 -5.63
CA ALA A 27 17.23 1.00 -4.53
C ALA A 27 15.73 1.07 -4.17
N LEU A 28 15.17 2.29 -4.08
CA LEU A 28 13.75 2.47 -3.79
C LEU A 28 12.88 1.93 -4.94
N LEU A 29 13.27 2.17 -6.19
CA LEU A 29 12.62 1.55 -7.35
C LEU A 29 12.62 0.03 -7.25
N ALA A 30 13.77 -0.59 -6.94
CA ALA A 30 13.87 -2.04 -6.80
C ALA A 30 12.92 -2.58 -5.71
N VAL A 31 12.88 -1.93 -4.53
CA VAL A 31 11.96 -2.30 -3.45
C VAL A 31 10.49 -2.17 -3.91
N MET A 32 10.14 -1.10 -4.62
CA MET A 32 8.77 -0.89 -5.07
C MET A 32 8.35 -1.84 -6.20
N VAL A 33 9.27 -2.22 -7.08
CA VAL A 33 9.04 -3.27 -8.09
C VAL A 33 8.78 -4.61 -7.41
N LEU A 34 9.56 -4.96 -6.38
CA LEU A 34 9.36 -6.17 -5.58
C LEU A 34 8.04 -6.12 -4.81
N ALA A 35 7.67 -4.95 -4.26
CA ALA A 35 6.40 -4.76 -3.56
C ALA A 35 5.21 -4.91 -4.53
N ALA A 36 5.26 -4.30 -5.71
CA ALA A 36 4.23 -4.42 -6.75
C ALA A 36 4.08 -5.88 -7.24
N ALA A 37 5.20 -6.58 -7.46
CA ALA A 37 5.19 -8.00 -7.79
C ALA A 37 4.60 -8.85 -6.64
N GLY A 38 4.94 -8.52 -5.39
CA GLY A 38 4.43 -9.19 -4.20
C GLY A 38 2.93 -8.97 -3.99
N VAL A 39 2.42 -7.75 -4.23
CA VAL A 39 0.97 -7.47 -4.27
C VAL A 39 0.32 -8.25 -5.41
N GLY A 40 0.91 -8.23 -6.61
CA GLY A 40 0.44 -9.00 -7.76
C GLY A 40 0.30 -10.49 -7.45
N ILE A 41 1.36 -11.11 -6.92
CA ILE A 41 1.33 -12.53 -6.54
C ILE A 41 0.35 -12.78 -5.41
N GLY A 42 0.39 -11.95 -4.36
CA GLY A 42 -0.32 -12.24 -3.13
C GLY A 42 -1.82 -11.96 -3.16
N TRP A 43 -2.24 -10.94 -3.90
CA TRP A 43 -3.63 -10.49 -3.93
C TRP A 43 -4.61 -11.54 -4.51
N PRO A 44 -4.34 -12.19 -5.66
CA PRO A 44 -5.18 -13.28 -6.17
C PRO A 44 -5.23 -14.48 -5.22
N HIS A 45 -4.14 -14.77 -4.50
CA HIS A 45 -4.10 -15.82 -3.48
C HIS A 45 -4.94 -15.46 -2.26
N PHE A 46 -4.94 -14.17 -1.86
CA PHE A 46 -5.82 -13.67 -0.82
C PHE A 46 -7.29 -13.81 -1.24
N LEU A 47 -7.65 -13.40 -2.45
CA LEU A 47 -9.04 -13.49 -2.93
C LEU A 47 -9.51 -14.92 -3.23
N GLY A 48 -8.60 -15.89 -3.29
CA GLY A 48 -8.95 -17.29 -3.58
C GLY A 48 -9.37 -17.51 -5.04
N ILE A 49 -8.97 -16.63 -5.96
CA ILE A 49 -9.40 -16.67 -7.35
C ILE A 49 -8.74 -17.86 -8.08
N PRO A 50 -9.43 -18.57 -8.99
CA PRO A 50 -8.83 -19.66 -9.76
C PRO A 50 -7.65 -19.25 -10.66
N ALA A 51 -7.75 -18.12 -11.36
CA ALA A 51 -6.77 -17.65 -12.35
C ALA A 51 -5.58 -16.86 -11.73
N LYS A 52 -4.93 -17.42 -10.70
CA LYS A 52 -3.96 -16.72 -9.85
C LYS A 52 -2.77 -16.16 -10.62
N LYS A 53 -2.18 -16.96 -11.53
CA LYS A 53 -0.95 -16.59 -12.25
C LYS A 53 -1.20 -15.42 -13.21
N THR A 54 -2.26 -15.51 -14.02
CA THR A 54 -2.59 -14.48 -14.99
C THR A 54 -2.96 -13.18 -14.28
N LEU A 55 -3.83 -13.24 -13.27
CA LEU A 55 -4.21 -12.05 -12.51
C LEU A 55 -3.04 -11.44 -11.73
N ALA A 56 -2.07 -12.26 -11.29
CA ALA A 56 -0.88 -11.73 -10.64
C ALA A 56 -0.05 -10.85 -11.58
N VAL A 57 0.09 -11.24 -12.84
CA VAL A 57 0.75 -10.43 -13.87
C VAL A 57 -0.05 -9.15 -14.14
N LEU A 58 -1.38 -9.27 -14.29
CA LEU A 58 -2.26 -8.14 -14.58
C LEU A 58 -2.32 -7.11 -13.43
N ILE A 59 -2.06 -7.54 -12.19
CA ILE A 59 -1.98 -6.66 -11.02
C ILE A 59 -0.57 -6.09 -10.82
N GLY A 60 0.46 -6.91 -10.98
CA GLY A 60 1.85 -6.52 -10.72
C GLY A 60 2.39 -5.55 -11.76
N LEU A 61 2.18 -5.82 -13.06
CA LEU A 61 2.76 -5.01 -14.15
C LEU A 61 2.36 -3.53 -14.11
N PRO A 62 1.08 -3.17 -13.88
CA PRO A 62 0.69 -1.77 -13.69
C PRO A 62 1.45 -1.07 -12.56
N GLY A 63 1.64 -1.73 -11.42
CA GLY A 63 2.39 -1.17 -10.29
C GLY A 63 3.87 -1.00 -10.60
N ILE A 64 4.47 -1.95 -11.31
CA ILE A 64 5.85 -1.85 -11.80
C ILE A 64 6.00 -0.67 -12.78
N GLY A 65 5.09 -0.54 -13.75
CA GLY A 65 5.10 0.59 -14.69
C GLY A 65 4.93 1.93 -13.99
N ALA A 66 4.03 2.00 -13.00
CA ALA A 66 3.83 3.18 -12.16
C ALA A 66 5.09 3.53 -11.36
N ALA A 67 5.78 2.54 -10.77
CA ALA A 67 7.01 2.76 -10.01
C ALA A 67 8.16 3.25 -10.90
N ILE A 68 8.34 2.65 -12.07
CA ILE A 68 9.34 3.06 -13.06
C ILE A 68 9.09 4.50 -13.49
N THR A 69 7.86 4.82 -13.90
CA THR A 69 7.53 6.19 -14.34
C THR A 69 7.66 7.21 -13.21
N ALA A 70 7.25 6.86 -11.99
CA ALA A 70 7.44 7.72 -10.82
C ALA A 70 8.91 7.96 -10.44
N THR A 71 9.83 7.09 -10.87
CA THR A 71 11.27 7.28 -10.65
C THR A 71 11.89 8.22 -11.68
N TYR A 72 11.48 8.13 -12.94
CA TYR A 72 12.17 8.80 -14.05
C TYR A 72 11.45 10.05 -14.58
N LEU A 73 10.17 10.25 -14.28
CA LEU A 73 9.49 11.48 -14.70
C LEU A 73 10.01 12.70 -13.94
N PRO A 74 10.15 13.86 -14.61
CA PRO A 74 10.50 15.11 -13.95
C PRO A 74 9.34 15.67 -13.12
N ALA A 75 9.66 16.53 -12.16
CA ALA A 75 8.67 17.33 -11.44
C ALA A 75 7.91 18.26 -12.42
N PRO A 76 6.65 18.64 -12.15
CA PRO A 76 5.83 18.30 -10.98
C PRO A 76 4.97 17.02 -11.14
N GLY A 77 5.18 16.27 -12.23
CA GLY A 77 4.30 15.20 -12.73
C GLY A 77 4.69 13.79 -12.32
N PHE A 78 5.18 13.56 -11.10
CA PHE A 78 5.74 12.27 -10.70
C PHE A 78 4.77 11.09 -10.86
N LEU A 79 3.47 11.29 -10.67
CA LEU A 79 2.45 10.24 -10.77
C LEU A 79 1.57 10.36 -12.02
N ASP A 80 1.94 11.16 -13.02
CA ASP A 80 1.04 11.46 -14.15
C ASP A 80 0.67 10.22 -14.97
N TRP A 81 1.58 9.25 -15.10
CA TRP A 81 1.31 7.99 -15.78
C TRP A 81 0.70 6.91 -14.89
N THR A 82 0.70 7.09 -13.56
CA THR A 82 0.18 6.10 -12.62
C THR A 82 -1.31 5.76 -12.90
N PRO A 83 -2.22 6.73 -13.13
CA PRO A 83 -3.60 6.44 -13.53
C PRO A 83 -3.70 5.67 -14.85
N ALA A 84 -2.84 5.97 -15.82
CA ALA A 84 -2.85 5.29 -17.12
C ALA A 84 -2.48 3.80 -16.98
N PHE A 85 -1.46 3.47 -16.19
CA PHE A 85 -1.11 2.08 -15.89
C PHE A 85 -2.24 1.36 -15.13
N MET A 86 -2.82 2.00 -14.12
CA MET A 86 -3.96 1.45 -13.39
C MET A 86 -5.15 1.18 -14.32
N ALA A 87 -5.50 2.13 -15.18
CA ALA A 87 -6.58 1.99 -16.16
C ALA A 87 -6.29 0.84 -17.12
N ALA A 88 -5.07 0.75 -17.66
CA ALA A 88 -4.65 -0.36 -18.52
C ALA A 88 -4.75 -1.71 -17.81
N GLY A 89 -4.31 -1.80 -16.54
CA GLY A 89 -4.44 -3.00 -15.72
C GLY A 89 -5.90 -3.40 -15.47
N VAL A 90 -6.75 -2.43 -15.12
CA VAL A 90 -8.20 -2.64 -14.92
C VAL A 90 -8.84 -3.12 -16.21
N MET A 91 -8.58 -2.48 -17.35
CA MET A 91 -9.07 -2.92 -18.66
C MET A 91 -8.61 -4.35 -18.98
N ALA A 92 -7.33 -4.66 -18.73
CA ALA A 92 -6.79 -6.00 -18.96
C ALA A 92 -7.45 -7.05 -18.06
N VAL A 93 -7.78 -6.72 -16.80
CA VAL A 93 -8.59 -7.57 -15.92
C VAL A 93 -9.97 -7.83 -16.56
N PHE A 94 -10.67 -6.80 -17.04
CA PHE A 94 -11.96 -7.00 -17.72
C PHE A 94 -11.84 -7.90 -18.95
N VAL A 95 -10.84 -7.66 -19.81
CA VAL A 95 -10.58 -8.48 -21.01
C VAL A 95 -10.30 -9.93 -20.61
N MET A 96 -9.48 -10.17 -19.60
CA MET A 96 -9.19 -11.52 -19.11
C MET A 96 -10.47 -12.22 -18.61
N GLN A 97 -11.36 -11.48 -17.95
CA GLN A 97 -12.62 -12.02 -17.44
C GLN A 97 -13.63 -12.30 -18.55
N LEU A 98 -13.55 -11.59 -19.68
CA LEU A 98 -14.29 -11.93 -20.92
C LEU A 98 -13.74 -13.21 -21.56
N ILE A 99 -12.41 -13.34 -21.66
CA ILE A 99 -11.75 -14.54 -22.22
C ILE A 99 -12.06 -15.80 -21.39
N ARG A 100 -12.17 -15.68 -20.07
CA ARG A 100 -12.56 -16.79 -19.18
C ARG A 100 -13.98 -17.32 -19.42
N GLY A 101 -14.80 -16.64 -20.21
CA GLY A 101 -16.15 -17.07 -20.60
C GLY A 101 -17.26 -16.76 -19.57
N THR A 102 -18.51 -16.83 -20.03
CA THR A 102 -19.73 -16.67 -19.22
C THR A 102 -20.02 -17.97 -18.46
N GLY A 103 -20.40 -17.89 -17.18
CA GLY A 103 -20.72 -19.07 -16.34
C GLY A 103 -19.66 -19.48 -15.30
N GLN A 104 -18.50 -18.84 -15.26
CA GLN A 104 -17.52 -19.07 -14.19
C GLN A 104 -18.04 -18.52 -12.85
N ALA A 105 -17.94 -19.32 -11.78
CA ALA A 105 -18.26 -18.88 -10.43
C ALA A 105 -17.38 -17.67 -10.02
N GLN A 106 -17.96 -16.76 -9.23
CA GLN A 106 -17.26 -15.61 -8.64
C GLN A 106 -16.64 -14.62 -9.65
N ARG A 107 -17.19 -14.51 -10.88
CA ARG A 107 -16.66 -13.55 -11.89
C ARG A 107 -16.66 -12.12 -11.40
N LEU A 108 -17.78 -11.63 -10.87
CA LEU A 108 -17.89 -10.24 -10.41
C LEU A 108 -16.91 -9.96 -9.26
N GLU A 109 -16.89 -10.85 -8.26
CA GLU A 109 -15.98 -10.78 -7.11
C GLU A 109 -14.51 -10.80 -7.55
N SER A 110 -14.16 -11.68 -8.48
CA SER A 110 -12.82 -11.80 -9.05
C SER A 110 -12.44 -10.55 -9.85
N THR A 111 -13.37 -9.95 -10.60
CA THR A 111 -13.11 -8.72 -11.38
C THR A 111 -12.91 -7.55 -10.44
N LEU A 112 -13.88 -7.27 -9.55
CA LEU A 112 -13.81 -6.16 -8.60
C LEU A 112 -12.60 -6.30 -7.67
N GLY A 113 -12.37 -7.49 -7.13
CA GLY A 113 -11.23 -7.77 -6.28
C GLY A 113 -9.90 -7.58 -7.03
N SER A 114 -9.78 -8.03 -8.28
CA SER A 114 -8.54 -7.84 -9.05
C SER A 114 -8.31 -6.39 -9.44
N CYS A 115 -9.38 -5.64 -9.76
CA CYS A 115 -9.28 -4.19 -9.97
C CYS A 115 -8.77 -3.47 -8.72
N ALA A 116 -9.26 -3.82 -7.53
CA ALA A 116 -8.71 -3.29 -6.28
C ALA A 116 -7.21 -3.64 -6.12
N GLY A 117 -6.80 -4.84 -6.52
CA GLY A 117 -5.40 -5.25 -6.54
C GLY A 117 -4.54 -4.37 -7.46
N VAL A 118 -5.01 -4.09 -8.68
CA VAL A 118 -4.34 -3.20 -9.64
C VAL A 118 -4.13 -1.82 -9.04
N LEU A 119 -5.18 -1.27 -8.41
CA LEU A 119 -5.08 0.04 -7.74
C LEU A 119 -4.06 -0.01 -6.60
N LEU A 120 -4.13 -0.99 -5.70
CA LEU A 120 -3.18 -1.13 -4.58
C LEU A 120 -1.73 -1.26 -5.06
N SER A 121 -1.51 -2.05 -6.11
CA SER A 121 -0.19 -2.22 -6.74
C SER A 121 0.36 -0.88 -7.26
N GLY A 122 -0.48 -0.10 -7.95
CA GLY A 122 -0.10 1.21 -8.49
C GLY A 122 0.11 2.29 -7.43
N LEU A 123 -0.68 2.30 -6.34
CA LEU A 123 -0.56 3.30 -5.27
C LEU A 123 0.81 3.26 -4.58
N GLY A 124 1.51 2.12 -4.66
CA GLY A 124 2.87 2.00 -4.15
C GLY A 124 3.85 3.00 -4.76
N ALA A 125 3.65 3.42 -6.01
CA ALA A 125 4.48 4.42 -6.68
C ALA A 125 4.50 5.78 -5.94
N GLY A 126 3.48 6.04 -5.10
CA GLY A 126 3.44 7.21 -4.25
C GLY A 126 4.57 7.29 -3.23
N TRP A 127 5.19 6.18 -2.81
CA TRP A 127 6.39 6.23 -1.95
C TRP A 127 7.58 6.86 -2.67
N ILE A 128 7.75 6.55 -3.96
CA ILE A 128 8.79 7.16 -4.80
C ILE A 128 8.49 8.63 -5.00
N ALA A 129 7.24 8.96 -5.36
CA ALA A 129 6.83 10.34 -5.54
C ALA A 129 7.00 11.16 -4.26
N CYS A 130 6.62 10.63 -3.10
CA CYS A 130 6.79 11.26 -1.80
C CYS A 130 8.28 11.49 -1.46
N SER A 131 9.16 10.51 -1.72
CA SER A 131 10.61 10.70 -1.50
C SER A 131 11.27 11.74 -2.41
N ARG A 132 10.65 12.02 -3.57
CA ARG A 132 11.14 12.97 -4.57
C ARG A 132 10.48 14.34 -4.48
N PHE A 133 9.33 14.43 -3.81
CA PHE A 133 8.61 15.68 -3.60
C PHE A 133 9.36 16.54 -2.58
N VAL A 134 9.37 17.86 -2.84
CA VAL A 134 10.27 18.89 -2.32
C VAL A 134 10.88 18.61 -0.93
N GLY A 135 12.18 18.28 -0.88
CA GLY A 135 13.12 18.58 0.21
C GLY A 135 12.91 17.97 1.60
N VAL A 136 11.74 17.40 1.90
CA VAL A 136 11.34 16.98 3.25
C VAL A 136 11.11 15.47 3.24
N GLN A 137 12.20 14.70 3.30
CA GLN A 137 12.15 13.25 3.59
C GLN A 137 11.40 12.95 4.91
N GLU A 138 11.15 13.96 5.73
CA GLU A 138 10.39 13.87 6.97
C GLU A 138 8.95 13.39 6.72
N MET A 139 8.30 13.73 5.60
CA MET A 139 6.94 13.22 5.33
C MET A 139 6.93 11.71 5.07
N VAL A 140 7.96 11.19 4.39
CA VAL A 140 8.15 9.74 4.24
C VAL A 140 8.31 9.10 5.62
N LEU A 141 9.08 9.72 6.51
CA LEU A 141 9.25 9.24 7.89
C LEU A 141 7.96 9.31 8.70
N VAL A 142 7.21 10.41 8.64
CA VAL A 142 5.93 10.58 9.35
C VAL A 142 4.94 9.52 8.89
N ALA A 143 4.78 9.33 7.59
CA ALA A 143 3.90 8.31 7.04
C ALA A 143 4.39 6.90 7.44
N ALA A 144 5.69 6.65 7.41
CA ALA A 144 6.28 5.37 7.79
C ALA A 144 6.10 5.06 9.29
N ILE A 145 6.35 6.02 10.18
CA ILE A 145 6.18 5.85 11.64
C ILE A 145 4.69 5.65 11.95
N SER A 146 3.80 6.44 11.33
CA SER A 146 2.35 6.28 11.47
C SER A 146 1.90 4.88 11.05
N ALA A 147 2.38 4.42 9.89
CA ALA A 147 2.09 3.08 9.39
C ALA A 147 2.71 1.99 10.27
N ALA A 148 3.91 2.18 10.81
CA ALA A 148 4.54 1.25 11.74
C ALA A 148 3.72 1.11 13.03
N ILE A 149 3.27 2.22 13.62
CA ILE A 149 2.41 2.21 14.82
C ILE A 149 1.10 1.49 14.53
N ALA A 150 0.45 1.78 13.40
CA ALA A 150 -0.76 1.05 13.01
C ALA A 150 -0.48 -0.45 12.82
N LEU A 151 0.58 -0.83 12.11
CA LEU A 151 0.95 -2.24 11.91
C LEU A 151 1.25 -2.94 13.24
N LEU A 152 1.96 -2.29 14.17
CA LEU A 152 2.25 -2.79 15.51
C LEU A 152 0.99 -2.91 16.37
N ALA A 153 0.06 -1.96 16.31
CA ALA A 153 -1.26 -2.12 16.91
C ALA A 153 -1.98 -3.33 16.28
N GLY A 154 -1.85 -3.49 14.96
CA GLY A 154 -2.23 -4.64 14.13
C GLY A 154 -1.79 -6.01 14.68
N LEU A 155 -0.73 -6.05 15.46
CA LEU A 155 -0.17 -7.26 16.05
C LEU A 155 -0.81 -7.65 17.39
N ILE A 156 -1.52 -6.73 18.06
CA ILE A 156 -2.15 -6.93 19.36
C ILE A 156 -3.36 -7.87 19.21
N ARG A 157 -3.42 -8.92 20.04
CA ARG A 157 -4.48 -9.95 20.05
C ARG A 157 -5.70 -9.55 20.89
N TRP A 158 -6.15 -8.31 20.74
CA TRP A 158 -7.34 -7.79 21.43
C TRP A 158 -8.53 -7.69 20.46
N PRO A 159 -9.77 -7.52 20.99
CA PRO A 159 -10.95 -7.30 20.16
C PRO A 159 -10.75 -6.14 19.19
N ASP A 160 -11.17 -6.31 17.93
CA ASP A 160 -11.00 -5.30 16.88
C ASP A 160 -11.64 -3.95 17.23
N ARG A 161 -12.72 -3.99 18.02
CA ARG A 161 -13.40 -2.79 18.58
C ARG A 161 -12.48 -1.89 19.40
N ILE A 162 -11.43 -2.45 19.99
CA ILE A 162 -10.44 -1.71 20.78
C ILE A 162 -9.22 -1.41 19.93
N VAL A 163 -8.73 -2.40 19.17
CA VAL A 163 -7.46 -2.25 18.44
C VAL A 163 -7.57 -1.34 17.24
N ALA A 164 -8.67 -1.36 16.49
CA ALA A 164 -8.84 -0.49 15.33
C ALA A 164 -8.82 1.00 15.72
N PRO A 165 -9.60 1.47 16.72
CA PRO A 165 -9.48 2.85 17.20
C PRO A 165 -8.08 3.17 17.75
N LEU A 166 -7.46 2.26 18.52
CA LEU A 166 -6.11 2.46 19.04
C LEU A 166 -5.07 2.62 17.93
N GLY A 167 -5.14 1.82 16.87
CA GLY A 167 -4.23 1.92 15.72
C GLY A 167 -4.39 3.23 14.97
N VAL A 168 -5.64 3.72 14.80
CA VAL A 168 -5.93 5.00 14.15
C VAL A 168 -5.43 6.17 15.00
N VAL A 169 -5.79 6.20 16.28
CA VAL A 169 -5.38 7.27 17.20
C VAL A 169 -3.86 7.27 17.38
N GLY A 170 -3.25 6.09 17.57
CA GLY A 170 -1.81 5.96 17.71
C GLY A 170 -1.06 6.44 16.47
N ALA A 171 -1.53 6.07 15.28
CA ALA A 171 -0.95 6.56 14.03
C ALA A 171 -1.15 8.08 13.86
N GLY A 172 -2.32 8.62 14.22
CA GLY A 172 -2.59 10.06 14.20
C GLY A 172 -1.70 10.86 15.14
N LEU A 173 -1.36 10.31 16.31
CA LEU A 173 -0.46 10.94 17.27
C LEU A 173 1.03 10.87 16.84
N ALA A 174 1.38 10.02 15.89
CA ALA A 174 2.74 9.87 15.41
C ALA A 174 3.29 11.17 14.80
N GLY A 175 2.49 11.87 14.00
CA GLY A 175 2.84 13.15 13.39
C GLY A 175 3.15 14.25 14.41
N PRO A 176 2.23 14.57 15.34
CA PRO A 176 2.48 15.53 16.41
C PRO A 176 3.68 15.19 17.29
N LEU A 177 3.85 13.92 17.65
CA LEU A 177 5.00 13.49 18.46
C LEU A 177 6.31 13.60 17.68
N ALA A 178 6.30 13.33 16.36
CA ALA A 178 7.46 13.58 15.50
C ALA A 178 7.77 15.08 15.42
N GLY A 179 6.76 15.95 15.36
CA GLY A 179 6.94 17.42 15.39
C GLY A 179 7.54 17.97 16.69
N LEU A 180 7.54 17.21 17.78
CA LEU A 180 8.28 17.58 19.00
C LEU A 180 9.79 17.32 18.89
N VAL A 181 10.19 16.44 17.97
CA VAL A 181 11.61 16.07 17.73
C VAL A 181 12.14 16.81 16.51
N PHE A 182 11.31 17.01 15.49
CA PHE A 182 11.63 17.69 14.24
C PHE A 182 10.88 19.02 14.17
N SER A 183 11.62 20.14 14.16
CA SER A 183 11.05 21.48 14.30
C SER A 183 10.31 21.98 13.04
N ASP A 184 10.45 21.29 11.91
CA ASP A 184 9.95 21.73 10.60
C ASP A 184 8.66 20.99 10.16
N ILE A 185 8.12 20.11 11.01
CA ILE A 185 6.91 19.35 10.67
C ILE A 185 5.64 20.13 11.03
N ALA A 186 4.82 20.41 10.01
CA ALA A 186 3.47 20.92 10.21
C ALA A 186 2.61 19.88 10.96
N VAL A 187 2.37 20.12 12.26
CA VAL A 187 1.73 19.18 13.20
C VAL A 187 0.34 18.74 12.74
N ILE A 188 -0.48 19.65 12.23
CA ILE A 188 -1.86 19.36 11.81
C ILE A 188 -1.88 18.46 10.56
N PRO A 189 -1.21 18.82 9.44
CA PRO A 189 -1.08 17.92 8.29
C PRO A 189 -0.53 16.54 8.68
N ALA A 190 0.52 16.47 9.48
CA ALA A 190 1.12 15.22 9.93
C ALA A 190 0.14 14.35 10.73
N ALA A 191 -0.69 14.96 11.60
CA ALA A 191 -1.72 14.24 12.33
C ALA A 191 -2.81 13.67 11.40
N ILE A 192 -3.24 14.47 10.40
CA ILE A 192 -4.23 14.03 9.40
C ILE A 192 -3.68 12.86 8.59
N VAL A 193 -2.42 12.94 8.11
CA VAL A 193 -1.73 11.82 7.45
C VAL A 193 -1.79 10.59 8.34
N GLY A 194 -1.37 10.72 9.60
CA GLY A 194 -1.34 9.61 10.54
C GLY A 194 -2.69 8.94 10.75
N VAL A 195 -3.77 9.72 10.92
CA VAL A 195 -5.13 9.21 11.07
C VAL A 195 -5.58 8.45 9.82
N VAL A 196 -5.36 9.02 8.63
CA VAL A 196 -5.75 8.39 7.36
C VAL A 196 -4.98 7.09 7.12
N VAL A 197 -3.66 7.11 7.35
CA VAL A 197 -2.79 5.93 7.26
C VAL A 197 -3.23 4.83 8.23
N GLY A 198 -3.48 5.21 9.49
CA GLY A 198 -3.98 4.29 10.50
C GLY A 198 -5.33 3.69 10.13
N ALA A 199 -6.26 4.49 9.61
CA ALA A 199 -7.59 4.04 9.19
C ALA A 199 -7.52 3.03 8.05
N VAL A 200 -6.65 3.26 7.06
CA VAL A 200 -6.43 2.32 5.95
C VAL A 200 -5.86 1.00 6.48
N LEU A 201 -4.78 1.03 7.25
CA LEU A 201 -4.14 -0.19 7.78
C LEU A 201 -5.08 -0.99 8.70
N MET A 202 -5.84 -0.31 9.57
CA MET A 202 -6.81 -0.98 10.45
C MET A 202 -8.01 -1.54 9.67
N SER A 203 -8.41 -0.90 8.56
CA SER A 203 -9.43 -1.46 7.68
C SER A 203 -8.97 -2.77 7.05
N PHE A 204 -7.69 -2.86 6.64
CA PHE A 204 -7.12 -4.11 6.12
C PHE A 204 -7.00 -5.20 7.19
N ARG A 205 -6.64 -4.85 8.42
CA ARG A 205 -6.71 -5.77 9.56
C ARG A 205 -8.12 -6.34 9.70
N ARG A 206 -9.14 -5.48 9.64
CA ARG A 206 -10.54 -5.89 9.74
C ARG A 206 -10.97 -6.81 8.58
N LEU A 207 -10.53 -6.54 7.35
CA LEU A 207 -10.75 -7.42 6.20
C LEU A 207 -10.18 -8.84 6.44
N VAL A 208 -8.98 -8.92 7.01
CA VAL A 208 -8.35 -10.20 7.35
C VAL A 208 -9.14 -10.96 8.43
N ILE A 209 -9.58 -10.25 9.48
CA ILE A 209 -10.37 -10.84 10.57
C ILE A 209 -11.70 -11.38 10.03
N LEU A 210 -12.41 -10.59 9.22
CA LEU A 210 -13.71 -10.97 8.64
C LEU A 210 -13.63 -12.18 7.71
N ARG A 211 -12.48 -12.39 7.04
CA ARG A 211 -12.29 -13.56 6.20
C ARG A 211 -12.30 -14.87 7.01
N GLY A 212 -11.73 -14.89 8.22
CA GLY A 212 -11.71 -16.04 9.13
C GLY A 212 -10.92 -17.28 8.67
N ALA A 213 -10.52 -17.39 7.40
CA ALA A 213 -9.84 -18.54 6.83
C ALA A 213 -8.30 -18.46 7.00
N PRO A 214 -7.61 -19.61 7.19
CA PRO A 214 -6.16 -19.64 7.27
C PRO A 214 -5.52 -19.14 5.96
N LEU A 215 -4.59 -18.21 6.11
CA LEU A 215 -3.83 -17.66 4.99
C LEU A 215 -2.57 -18.50 4.72
N GLY A 216 -2.32 -18.77 3.44
CA GLY A 216 -1.02 -19.20 2.94
C GLY A 216 -0.06 -18.02 2.76
N PHE A 217 1.21 -18.30 2.48
CA PHE A 217 2.26 -17.28 2.47
C PHE A 217 2.02 -16.21 1.41
N ALA A 218 1.66 -16.61 0.19
CA ALA A 218 1.32 -15.66 -0.87
C ALA A 218 0.17 -14.73 -0.46
N ALA A 219 -0.91 -15.25 0.14
CA ALA A 219 -2.02 -14.43 0.61
C ALA A 219 -1.60 -13.45 1.72
N ALA A 220 -0.72 -13.89 2.63
CA ALA A 220 -0.14 -13.02 3.65
C ALA A 220 0.75 -11.91 3.05
N LEU A 221 1.48 -12.23 1.98
CA LEU A 221 2.29 -11.26 1.23
C LEU A 221 1.41 -10.15 0.65
N GLY A 222 0.31 -10.52 -0.02
CA GLY A 222 -0.63 -9.54 -0.58
C GLY A 222 -1.29 -8.64 0.47
N MET A 223 -1.68 -9.21 1.61
CA MET A 223 -2.31 -8.45 2.69
C MET A 223 -1.33 -7.61 3.52
N GLY A 224 -0.05 -7.96 3.53
CA GLY A 224 0.99 -7.16 4.18
C GLY A 224 1.43 -5.99 3.31
N LEU A 225 1.67 -6.25 2.02
CA LEU A 225 2.17 -5.26 1.07
C LEU A 225 1.07 -4.31 0.55
N GLY A 226 -0.14 -4.81 0.30
CA GLY A 226 -1.25 -4.04 -0.26
C GLY A 226 -1.54 -2.73 0.47
N PRO A 227 -1.78 -2.73 1.80
CA PRO A 227 -2.05 -1.49 2.52
C PRO A 227 -0.81 -0.60 2.65
N VAL A 228 0.40 -1.17 2.74
CA VAL A 228 1.64 -0.39 2.74
C VAL A 228 1.80 0.35 1.40
N SER A 229 1.48 -0.28 0.27
CA SER A 229 1.47 0.40 -1.03
C SER A 229 0.45 1.54 -1.07
N ALA A 230 -0.75 1.35 -0.52
CA ALA A 230 -1.78 2.39 -0.47
C ALA A 230 -1.32 3.64 0.30
N VAL A 231 -0.56 3.45 1.38
CA VAL A 231 -0.03 4.55 2.21
C VAL A 231 0.89 5.48 1.41
N GLY A 232 1.65 4.97 0.44
CA GLY A 232 2.60 5.78 -0.34
C GLY A 232 1.92 6.92 -1.11
N SER A 233 0.86 6.63 -1.87
CA SER A 233 0.11 7.68 -2.58
C SER A 233 -0.62 8.62 -1.64
N LEU A 234 -1.12 8.13 -0.49
CA LEU A 234 -1.76 8.99 0.50
C LEU A 234 -0.77 10.00 1.09
N ALA A 235 0.44 9.55 1.44
CA ALA A 235 1.49 10.42 1.93
C ALA A 235 1.82 11.52 0.89
N TYR A 236 2.05 11.13 -0.37
CA TYR A 236 2.35 12.07 -1.44
C TYR A 236 1.23 13.11 -1.69
N PHE A 237 -0.03 12.67 -1.81
CA PHE A 237 -1.13 13.59 -2.10
C PHE A 237 -1.47 14.50 -0.93
N ILE A 238 -1.39 14.00 0.30
CA ILE A 238 -1.64 14.84 1.48
C ILE A 238 -0.54 15.88 1.63
N ASP A 239 0.72 15.52 1.41
CA ASP A 239 1.85 16.46 1.37
C ASP A 239 1.64 17.54 0.31
N LYS A 240 1.32 17.13 -0.91
CA LYS A 240 1.05 18.02 -2.04
C LYS A 240 -0.19 18.91 -1.88
N LEU A 241 -1.17 18.55 -1.03
CA LEU A 241 -2.42 19.29 -0.85
C LEU A 241 -2.47 20.15 0.42
N LEU A 242 -1.74 19.77 1.47
CA LEU A 242 -1.81 20.43 2.78
C LEU A 242 -0.60 21.32 3.08
N ILE A 243 0.55 21.04 2.45
CA ILE A 243 1.80 21.77 2.69
C ILE A 243 2.12 22.73 1.54
N TYR A 244 1.60 22.45 0.34
CA TYR A 244 1.75 23.27 -0.86
C TYR A 244 0.39 23.65 -1.44
#